data_AF-A0A1I8GUT6-F1
#
_entry.id   AF-A0A1I8GUT6-F1
#
_cell.length_a   1.000
_cell.length_b   1.000
_cell.length_c   1.000
_cell.angle_alpha   90.00
_cell.angle_beta   90.00
_cell.angle_gamma   90.00
#
_symmetry.space_group_name_H-M   'P 1'
#
loop_
_entity.id
_entity.type
_entity.pdbx_description
1 polymer ?
#
loop_
_entity_poly.entity_id
_entity_poly.type
_entity_poly.pdbx_seq_one_letter_code
_entity_poly.pdbx_strand_id
1 'polypeptide(L)'
;SDISNNVGCVALLNNLSCAEVSVLNASCQVSASLLTPNDTLTVTAAWLRGSAVQFSVSFSNNRSLAWDWLTAGHTANFESHSAMLKIVFGADVGRFNFTCIVGNAAGNWQTADSIDVVPQLSEFLRLSMTYIPEPVPLNVTLSFEMVRGSPISNLPISCYAKLQPNSHRNLSKTRQPVGIFNEILTFSEDSPFALANVTCWNQLSSITAAYYVILQQNITSLWFNSSQTVVPTNHTFQLEFSVTTGSHVTYQINLGNGSTSSVTDGQILAWKVSRYLMLAVTLKRAVLVPK
;
A
#
# COMPACT_ATOMS: atom_id res chain seq x y z
N SER A 1 -52.40 -19.88 25.97
CA SER A 1 -51.91 -19.66 27.35
C SER A 1 -50.77 -20.62 27.59
N ASP A 2 -49.61 -20.04 27.87
CA ASP A 2 -48.35 -20.72 28.21
C ASP A 2 -48.55 -21.89 29.16
N ILE A 3 -48.36 -23.11 28.64
CA ILE A 3 -47.86 -24.20 29.45
C ILE A 3 -46.36 -23.98 29.43
N SER A 4 -45.86 -23.21 30.40
CA SER A 4 -44.43 -23.03 30.56
C SER A 4 -43.76 -24.41 30.53
N ASN A 5 -42.71 -24.53 29.71
CA ASN A 5 -41.82 -25.69 29.57
C ASN A 5 -41.22 -26.21 30.91
N ASN A 6 -41.64 -25.63 32.03
CA ASN A 6 -41.35 -26.04 33.39
C ASN A 6 -42.01 -27.37 33.78
N VAL A 7 -43.16 -27.78 33.26
CA VAL A 7 -43.79 -29.02 33.80
C VAL A 7 -42.96 -30.27 33.43
N GLY A 8 -42.24 -30.26 32.30
CA GLY A 8 -41.32 -31.33 31.92
C GLY A 8 -40.05 -31.36 32.79
N CYS A 9 -39.34 -30.24 32.93
CA CYS A 9 -38.09 -30.21 33.73
C CYS A 9 -38.34 -30.15 35.24
N VAL A 10 -39.40 -29.51 35.75
CA VAL A 10 -39.72 -29.45 37.20
C VAL A 10 -40.19 -30.81 37.72
N ALA A 11 -40.86 -31.63 36.91
CA ALA A 11 -41.14 -33.02 37.28
C ALA A 11 -39.88 -33.91 37.31
N LEU A 12 -38.80 -33.50 36.64
CA LEU A 12 -37.54 -34.24 36.53
C LEU A 12 -36.42 -33.68 37.45
N LEU A 13 -36.57 -32.45 37.94
CA LEU A 13 -35.56 -31.69 38.70
C LEU A 13 -35.16 -32.32 40.05
N ASN A 14 -35.92 -33.28 40.56
CA ASN A 14 -35.57 -34.00 41.79
C ASN A 14 -34.76 -35.29 41.57
N ASN A 15 -34.57 -35.77 40.32
CA ASN A 15 -33.80 -37.00 40.08
C ASN A 15 -33.02 -37.06 38.76
N LEU A 16 -33.22 -36.13 37.83
CA LEU A 16 -32.52 -36.07 36.56
C LEU A 16 -32.07 -34.63 36.32
N SER A 17 -30.77 -34.40 36.41
CA SER A 17 -30.12 -33.21 35.88
C SER A 17 -30.68 -32.96 34.46
N CYS A 18 -31.29 -31.80 34.17
CA CYS A 18 -31.66 -31.38 32.80
C CYS A 18 -30.41 -31.10 31.93
N ALA A 19 -29.33 -31.85 32.14
CA ALA A 19 -28.26 -32.02 31.20
C ALA A 19 -28.86 -32.71 29.96
N GLU A 20 -28.44 -32.26 28.79
CA GLU A 20 -28.49 -33.03 27.54
C GLU A 20 -29.69 -32.87 26.60
N VAL A 21 -30.40 -31.72 26.58
CA VAL A 21 -31.18 -31.40 25.37
C VAL A 21 -30.20 -31.01 24.28
N SER A 22 -29.96 -31.91 23.33
CA SER A 22 -29.05 -31.67 22.20
C SER A 22 -29.47 -30.43 21.41
N VAL A 23 -28.48 -29.71 20.88
CA VAL A 23 -28.70 -28.50 20.10
C VAL A 23 -29.34 -28.84 18.75
N LEU A 24 -30.52 -28.29 18.47
CA LEU A 24 -31.26 -28.51 17.22
C LEU A 24 -31.57 -27.21 16.49
N ASN A 25 -31.48 -27.29 15.16
CA ASN A 25 -31.74 -26.18 14.23
C ASN A 25 -30.92 -24.93 14.58
N ALA A 26 -29.63 -25.14 14.86
CA ALA A 26 -28.69 -24.05 15.13
C ALA A 26 -28.28 -23.32 13.86
N SER A 27 -27.98 -22.04 14.01
CA SER A 27 -27.49 -21.16 12.97
C SER A 27 -26.48 -20.16 13.55
N CYS A 28 -25.57 -19.66 12.72
CA CYS A 28 -24.68 -18.56 13.03
C CYS A 28 -24.73 -17.56 11.88
N GLN A 29 -24.98 -16.30 12.18
CA GLN A 29 -25.07 -15.21 11.21
C GLN A 29 -24.20 -14.04 11.65
N VAL A 30 -23.60 -13.37 10.67
CA VAL A 30 -22.81 -12.16 10.86
C VAL A 30 -23.59 -10.93 10.40
N SER A 31 -23.39 -9.79 11.07
CA SER A 31 -24.08 -8.54 10.72
C SER A 31 -23.69 -7.97 9.35
N ALA A 32 -22.50 -8.31 8.86
CA ALA A 32 -22.00 -7.94 7.53
C ALA A 32 -20.94 -8.94 7.08
N SER A 33 -20.72 -9.06 5.77
CA SER A 33 -19.61 -9.83 5.17
C SER A 33 -18.40 -8.96 4.81
N LEU A 34 -18.58 -7.63 4.82
CA LEU A 34 -17.56 -6.62 4.58
C LEU A 34 -17.62 -5.54 5.66
N LEU A 35 -16.48 -5.18 6.24
CA LEU A 35 -16.36 -4.19 7.31
C LEU A 35 -15.21 -3.23 7.02
N THR A 36 -15.27 -2.03 7.60
CA THR A 36 -14.13 -1.14 7.68
C THR A 36 -13.40 -1.30 9.02
N PRO A 37 -12.11 -0.92 9.12
CA PRO A 37 -11.40 -0.87 10.39
C PRO A 37 -12.20 -0.13 11.47
N ASN A 38 -12.18 -0.64 12.70
CA ASN A 38 -12.95 -0.15 13.84
C ASN A 38 -14.48 -0.35 13.79
N ASP A 39 -15.05 -0.88 12.70
CA ASP A 39 -16.44 -1.31 12.72
C ASP A 39 -16.64 -2.50 13.67
N THR A 40 -17.83 -2.56 14.27
CA THR A 40 -18.22 -3.66 15.16
C THR A 40 -18.91 -4.75 14.36
N LEU A 41 -18.30 -5.92 14.31
CA LEU A 41 -18.94 -7.15 13.84
C LEU A 41 -19.82 -7.71 14.97
N THR A 42 -21.09 -7.96 14.67
CA THR A 42 -21.96 -8.74 15.56
C THR A 42 -22.15 -10.12 14.97
N VAL A 43 -21.83 -11.16 15.74
CA VAL A 43 -22.09 -12.56 15.39
C VAL A 43 -23.26 -13.05 16.25
N THR A 44 -24.32 -13.48 15.60
CA THR A 44 -25.55 -13.97 16.24
C THR A 44 -25.67 -15.46 16.03
N ALA A 45 -25.71 -16.22 17.11
CA ALA A 45 -26.10 -17.61 17.09
C ALA A 45 -27.56 -17.75 17.53
N ALA A 46 -28.32 -18.57 16.83
CA ALA A 46 -29.71 -18.88 17.20
C ALA A 46 -29.97 -20.39 17.07
N TRP A 47 -30.80 -20.94 17.95
CA TRP A 47 -31.15 -22.36 17.96
C TRP A 47 -32.59 -22.58 18.44
N LEU A 48 -33.24 -23.60 17.89
CA LEU A 48 -34.63 -23.90 18.22
C LEU A 48 -34.76 -24.68 19.52
N ARG A 49 -33.83 -25.61 19.82
CA ARG A 49 -33.81 -26.37 21.08
C ARG A 49 -32.38 -26.56 21.59
N GLY A 50 -32.17 -26.51 22.90
CA GLY A 50 -30.90 -26.83 23.54
C GLY A 50 -30.84 -26.39 25.01
N SER A 51 -30.13 -27.16 25.87
CA SER A 51 -29.86 -26.81 27.27
C SER A 51 -28.37 -26.59 27.54
N ALA A 52 -28.02 -25.69 28.47
CA ALA A 52 -26.63 -25.38 28.82
C ALA A 52 -25.73 -25.13 27.60
N VAL A 53 -26.24 -24.35 26.63
CA VAL A 53 -25.57 -24.12 25.35
C VAL A 53 -24.39 -23.16 25.51
N GLN A 54 -23.26 -23.52 24.90
CA GLN A 54 -22.11 -22.68 24.70
C GLN A 54 -22.03 -22.26 23.23
N PHE A 55 -21.88 -20.96 23.01
CA PHE A 55 -21.65 -20.37 21.71
C PHE A 55 -20.24 -19.79 21.69
N SER A 56 -19.39 -20.27 20.78
CA SER A 56 -18.07 -19.70 20.56
C SER A 56 -17.81 -19.37 19.10
N VAL A 57 -17.00 -18.36 18.88
CA VAL A 57 -16.50 -17.97 17.56
C VAL A 57 -15.00 -17.84 17.64
N SER A 58 -14.27 -18.50 16.75
CA SER A 58 -12.83 -18.35 16.59
C SER A 58 -12.50 -17.79 15.22
N PHE A 59 -11.51 -16.90 15.16
CA PHE A 59 -11.05 -16.23 13.95
C PHE A 59 -9.62 -16.63 13.60
N SER A 60 -9.26 -16.55 12.33
CA SER A 60 -7.92 -16.90 11.83
C SER A 60 -6.79 -16.00 12.36
N ASN A 61 -7.11 -14.89 13.01
CA ASN A 61 -6.15 -14.04 13.74
C ASN A 61 -5.96 -14.46 15.22
N ASN A 62 -6.33 -15.69 15.57
CA ASN A 62 -6.27 -16.25 16.92
C ASN A 62 -7.15 -15.53 17.96
N ARG A 63 -8.07 -14.65 17.53
CA ARG A 63 -9.09 -14.10 18.43
C ARG A 63 -10.22 -15.10 18.57
N SER A 64 -10.77 -15.20 19.77
CA SER A 64 -11.98 -15.97 20.02
C SER A 64 -12.90 -15.25 20.99
N LEU A 65 -14.18 -15.54 20.86
CA LEU A 65 -15.24 -15.05 21.73
C LEU A 65 -16.04 -16.25 22.19
N ALA A 66 -16.55 -16.20 23.41
CA ALA A 66 -17.42 -17.22 23.95
C ALA A 66 -18.56 -16.58 24.73
N TRP A 67 -19.72 -17.21 24.63
CA TRP A 67 -20.90 -16.95 25.40
C TRP A 67 -21.35 -18.28 26.01
N ASP A 68 -21.65 -18.27 27.30
CA ASP A 68 -22.10 -19.45 28.02
C ASP A 68 -23.44 -19.15 28.69
N TRP A 69 -24.47 -19.92 28.31
CA TRP A 69 -25.81 -19.85 28.87
C TRP A 69 -25.83 -19.82 30.40
N LEU A 70 -25.02 -20.66 31.04
CA LEU A 70 -25.01 -20.82 32.49
C LEU A 70 -24.53 -19.55 33.17
N THR A 71 -23.68 -18.75 32.52
CA THR A 71 -23.14 -17.53 33.13
C THR A 71 -23.85 -16.26 32.66
N ALA A 72 -24.52 -16.30 31.50
CA ALA A 72 -25.09 -15.13 30.86
C ALA A 72 -26.58 -14.87 31.16
N GLY A 73 -27.12 -15.45 32.24
CA GLY A 73 -28.44 -15.10 32.77
C GLY A 73 -29.39 -16.24 33.11
N HIS A 74 -28.97 -17.51 33.00
CA HIS A 74 -29.77 -18.68 33.39
C HIS A 74 -31.25 -18.59 32.98
N THR A 75 -31.53 -18.48 31.68
CA THR A 75 -32.92 -18.56 31.22
C THR A 75 -33.40 -20.00 31.36
N ALA A 76 -34.53 -20.24 32.01
CA ALA A 76 -35.11 -21.57 32.20
C ALA A 76 -35.84 -22.11 30.95
N ASN A 77 -35.81 -21.37 29.84
CA ASN A 77 -36.46 -21.74 28.60
C ASN A 77 -35.45 -22.44 27.68
N PHE A 78 -35.78 -23.59 27.09
CA PHE A 78 -34.88 -24.37 26.25
C PHE A 78 -35.19 -24.27 24.76
N GLU A 79 -36.13 -23.40 24.38
CA GLU A 79 -36.63 -23.26 23.02
C GLU A 79 -36.49 -21.84 22.45
N SER A 80 -36.16 -21.75 21.17
CA SER A 80 -36.08 -20.49 20.39
C SER A 80 -35.23 -19.40 21.04
N HIS A 81 -33.95 -19.69 21.24
CA HIS A 81 -32.99 -18.76 21.85
C HIS A 81 -31.98 -18.23 20.85
N SER A 82 -31.45 -17.03 21.15
CA SER A 82 -30.35 -16.43 20.42
C SER A 82 -29.37 -15.74 21.36
N ALA A 83 -28.08 -15.80 21.03
CA ALA A 83 -27.02 -15.09 21.71
C ALA A 83 -26.19 -14.28 20.71
N MET A 84 -25.62 -13.16 21.16
CA MET A 84 -24.82 -12.27 20.33
C MET A 84 -23.44 -12.06 20.95
N LEU A 85 -22.42 -12.12 20.10
CA LEU A 85 -21.04 -11.77 20.42
C LEU A 85 -20.61 -10.59 19.54
N LYS A 86 -19.86 -9.66 20.10
CA LYS A 86 -19.40 -8.45 19.40
C LYS A 86 -17.88 -8.38 19.38
N ILE A 87 -17.30 -8.03 18.24
CA ILE A 87 -15.86 -7.87 18.06
C ILE A 87 -15.52 -6.71 17.14
N VAL A 88 -14.40 -6.07 17.42
CA VAL A 88 -13.84 -4.98 16.61
C VAL A 88 -12.46 -5.40 16.13
N PHE A 89 -12.23 -5.37 14.82
CA PHE A 89 -10.94 -5.75 14.22
C PHE A 89 -9.85 -4.69 14.41
N GLY A 90 -10.21 -3.45 14.73
CA GLY A 90 -9.25 -2.38 14.99
C GLY A 90 -8.40 -2.11 13.74
N ALA A 91 -7.08 -2.29 13.85
CA ALA A 91 -6.12 -2.15 12.74
C ALA A 91 -5.88 -3.45 11.93
N ASP A 92 -6.52 -4.56 12.28
CA ASP A 92 -6.41 -5.82 11.53
C ASP A 92 -7.22 -5.69 10.21
N VAL A 93 -6.54 -5.75 9.06
CA VAL A 93 -7.18 -5.63 7.74
C VAL A 93 -6.92 -6.86 6.87
N GLY A 94 -7.88 -7.20 6.01
CA GLY A 94 -7.82 -8.36 5.14
C GLY A 94 -8.96 -9.35 5.36
N ARG A 95 -8.81 -10.55 4.80
CA ARG A 95 -9.79 -11.62 4.93
C ARG A 95 -9.51 -12.46 6.18
N PHE A 96 -10.48 -12.55 7.08
CA PHE A 96 -10.44 -13.41 8.26
C PHE A 96 -11.43 -14.55 8.10
N ASN A 97 -10.95 -15.78 8.19
CA ASN A 97 -11.83 -16.94 8.27
C ASN A 97 -12.30 -17.09 9.72
N PHE A 98 -13.54 -17.49 9.93
CA PHE A 98 -14.07 -17.76 11.25
C PHE A 98 -14.84 -19.07 11.30
N THR A 99 -14.86 -19.66 12.48
CA THR A 99 -15.67 -20.85 12.80
C THR A 99 -16.59 -20.52 13.96
N CYS A 100 -17.90 -20.71 13.77
CA CYS A 100 -18.87 -20.66 14.85
C CYS A 100 -19.15 -22.08 15.33
N ILE A 101 -19.19 -22.25 16.65
CA ILE A 101 -19.60 -23.50 17.30
C ILE A 101 -20.72 -23.18 18.28
N VAL A 102 -21.85 -23.88 18.13
CA VAL A 102 -22.99 -23.82 19.05
C VAL A 102 -23.22 -25.24 19.55
N GLY A 103 -23.00 -25.49 20.83
CA GLY A 103 -23.03 -26.85 21.35
C GLY A 103 -23.20 -26.93 22.86
N ASN A 104 -23.38 -28.15 23.34
CA ASN A 104 -23.39 -28.52 24.75
C ASN A 104 -22.79 -29.92 24.91
N ALA A 105 -22.93 -30.52 26.10
CA ALA A 105 -22.42 -31.87 26.37
C ALA A 105 -23.07 -32.98 25.51
N ALA A 106 -24.28 -32.75 24.99
CA ALA A 106 -25.05 -33.76 24.22
C ALA A 106 -24.89 -33.64 22.70
N GLY A 107 -24.32 -32.55 22.21
CA GLY A 107 -24.13 -32.35 20.77
C GLY A 107 -23.58 -30.98 20.43
N ASN A 108 -22.97 -30.90 19.25
CA ASN A 108 -22.47 -29.66 18.69
C ASN A 108 -22.96 -29.46 17.26
N TRP A 109 -23.09 -28.19 16.89
CA TRP A 109 -23.25 -27.73 15.54
C TRP A 109 -22.15 -26.72 15.25
N GLN A 110 -21.61 -26.76 14.03
CA GLN A 110 -20.56 -25.84 13.63
C GLN A 110 -20.76 -25.37 12.19
N THR A 111 -20.32 -24.16 11.92
CA THR A 111 -20.21 -23.60 10.57
C THR A 111 -18.93 -22.79 10.45
N ALA A 112 -18.43 -22.63 9.23
CA ALA A 112 -17.28 -21.79 8.92
C ALA A 112 -17.61 -20.87 7.75
N ASP A 113 -17.09 -19.64 7.82
CA ASP A 113 -17.24 -18.63 6.77
C ASP A 113 -16.09 -17.62 6.86
N SER A 114 -16.16 -16.51 6.13
CA SER A 114 -15.13 -15.48 6.09
C SER A 114 -15.70 -14.06 6.13
N ILE A 115 -14.91 -13.13 6.68
CA ILE A 115 -15.19 -11.71 6.74
C ILE A 115 -14.05 -10.93 6.08
N ASP A 116 -14.38 -9.95 5.24
CA ASP A 116 -13.40 -9.03 4.65
C ASP A 116 -13.38 -7.70 5.42
N VAL A 117 -12.24 -7.35 6.04
CA VAL A 117 -12.02 -6.04 6.67
C VAL A 117 -11.20 -5.17 5.72
N VAL A 118 -11.86 -4.20 5.09
CA VAL A 118 -11.34 -3.40 3.98
C VAL A 118 -11.23 -1.91 4.40
N PRO A 119 -10.03 -1.31 4.39
CA PRO A 119 -9.81 0.07 4.77
C PRO A 119 -10.01 1.06 3.62
N GLN A 120 -10.10 2.34 3.99
CA GLN A 120 -9.87 3.46 3.09
C GLN A 120 -8.37 3.55 2.75
N LEU A 121 -8.02 3.40 1.46
CA LEU A 121 -6.63 3.30 1.03
C LEU A 121 -5.80 4.56 1.33
N SER A 122 -6.42 5.75 1.32
CA SER A 122 -5.74 7.02 1.60
C SER A 122 -5.11 7.09 2.99
N GLU A 123 -5.60 6.30 3.94
CA GLU A 123 -5.09 6.28 5.32
C GLU A 123 -4.12 5.12 5.60
N PHE A 124 -4.09 4.10 4.75
CA PHE A 124 -3.36 2.85 4.98
C PHE A 124 -2.22 2.62 4.00
N LEU A 125 -2.29 3.16 2.78
CA LEU A 125 -1.32 2.93 1.72
C LEU A 125 -0.65 4.24 1.30
N ARG A 126 0.68 4.28 1.41
CA ARG A 126 1.50 5.37 0.89
C ARG A 126 2.25 4.89 -0.34
N LEU A 127 2.16 5.68 -1.41
CA LEU A 127 2.89 5.46 -2.65
C LEU A 127 4.07 6.43 -2.71
N SER A 128 5.24 5.96 -3.09
CA SER A 128 6.40 6.80 -3.37
C SER A 128 7.20 6.26 -4.55
N MET A 129 7.95 7.14 -5.20
CA MET A 129 8.74 6.79 -6.38
C MET A 129 10.14 7.38 -6.27
N THR A 130 11.16 6.57 -6.51
CA THR A 130 12.57 6.96 -6.40
C THR A 130 13.36 6.47 -7.61
N TYR A 131 14.27 7.33 -8.09
CA TYR A 131 15.18 7.03 -9.19
C TYR A 131 16.34 8.02 -9.20
N ILE A 132 17.38 7.67 -9.93
CA ILE A 132 18.48 8.57 -10.30
C ILE A 132 18.27 8.89 -11.78
N PRO A 133 18.28 10.17 -12.21
CA PRO A 133 18.16 10.51 -13.62
C PRO A 133 19.31 9.90 -14.43
N GLU A 134 18.97 9.06 -15.40
CA GLU A 134 19.89 8.38 -16.32
C GLU A 134 19.29 8.34 -17.73
N PRO A 135 20.10 8.07 -18.78
CA PRO A 135 19.58 7.83 -20.11
C PRO A 135 18.71 6.57 -20.15
N VAL A 136 17.81 6.48 -21.12
CA VAL A 136 17.02 5.26 -21.29
C VAL A 136 17.90 4.06 -21.67
N PRO A 137 17.60 2.84 -21.17
CA PRO A 137 16.47 2.49 -20.30
C PRO A 137 16.68 2.91 -18.83
N LEU A 138 15.73 3.67 -18.28
CA LEU A 138 15.75 4.11 -16.89
C LEU A 138 14.88 3.20 -16.02
N ASN A 139 15.46 2.65 -14.96
CA ASN A 139 14.73 1.92 -13.94
C ASN A 139 14.33 2.84 -12.78
N VAL A 140 13.05 2.81 -12.46
CA VAL A 140 12.45 3.59 -11.38
C VAL A 140 11.85 2.63 -10.37
N THR A 141 12.11 2.88 -9.09
CA THR A 141 11.54 2.07 -8.00
C THR A 141 10.26 2.73 -7.51
N LEU A 142 9.14 2.02 -7.65
CA LEU A 142 7.85 2.37 -7.06
C LEU A 142 7.69 1.61 -5.76
N SER A 143 7.54 2.32 -4.65
CA SER A 143 7.39 1.77 -3.32
C SER A 143 5.95 1.94 -2.82
N PHE A 144 5.41 0.85 -2.29
CA PHE A 144 4.11 0.73 -1.66
C PHE A 144 4.34 0.47 -0.17
N GLU A 145 4.03 1.43 0.67
CA GLU A 145 4.22 1.33 2.11
C GLU A 145 2.87 1.28 2.82
N MET A 146 2.64 0.20 3.57
CA MET A 146 1.50 0.12 4.48
C MET A 146 1.82 0.92 5.75
N VAL A 147 1.35 2.16 5.83
CA VAL A 147 1.60 3.08 6.96
C VAL A 147 0.79 2.74 8.21
N ARG A 148 -0.27 1.95 8.04
CA ARG A 148 -1.13 1.43 9.11
C ARG A 148 -1.49 -0.02 8.82
N GLY A 149 -1.69 -0.79 9.88
CA GLY A 149 -2.08 -2.20 9.79
C GLY A 149 -1.34 -3.06 10.81
N SER A 150 -1.96 -4.18 11.16
CA SER A 150 -1.35 -5.23 12.00
C SER A 150 -0.42 -6.13 11.18
N PRO A 151 0.66 -6.72 11.74
CA PRO A 151 1.59 -7.58 10.99
C PRO A 151 0.95 -8.78 10.25
N ILE A 152 -0.22 -9.22 10.73
CA ILE A 152 -1.01 -10.30 10.14
C ILE A 152 -1.98 -9.82 9.04
N SER A 153 -2.00 -8.52 8.75
CA SER A 153 -2.94 -7.94 7.81
C SER A 153 -2.55 -8.27 6.38
N ASN A 154 -3.54 -8.66 5.58
CA ASN A 154 -3.38 -9.00 4.18
C ASN A 154 -4.33 -8.15 3.35
N LEU A 155 -3.85 -7.00 2.88
CA LEU A 155 -4.70 -6.07 2.15
C LEU A 155 -4.98 -6.60 0.73
N PRO A 156 -6.26 -6.80 0.34
CA PRO A 156 -6.58 -7.13 -1.04
C PRO A 156 -6.57 -5.85 -1.88
N ILE A 157 -5.40 -5.50 -2.42
CA ILE A 157 -5.19 -4.33 -3.27
C ILE A 157 -4.81 -4.77 -4.69
N SER A 158 -5.34 -4.06 -5.67
CA SER A 158 -4.90 -4.14 -7.06
C SER A 158 -4.34 -2.79 -7.46
N CYS A 159 -3.20 -2.80 -8.15
CA CYS A 159 -2.54 -1.58 -8.60
C CYS A 159 -2.21 -1.67 -10.09
N TYR A 160 -2.33 -0.54 -10.76
CA TYR A 160 -2.09 -0.35 -12.18
C TYR A 160 -1.22 0.89 -12.39
N ALA A 161 -0.17 0.76 -13.19
CA ALA A 161 0.67 1.89 -13.59
C ALA A 161 0.55 2.15 -15.09
N LYS A 162 0.14 3.37 -15.45
CA LYS A 162 0.18 3.89 -16.81
C LYS A 162 1.44 4.74 -16.98
N LEU A 163 2.32 4.32 -17.88
CA LEU A 163 3.58 4.97 -18.18
C LEU A 163 3.47 5.67 -19.54
N GLN A 164 3.44 6.99 -19.54
CA GLN A 164 3.49 7.76 -20.78
C GLN A 164 4.96 7.82 -21.27
N PRO A 165 5.21 7.68 -22.60
CA PRO A 165 4.24 7.80 -23.69
C PRO A 165 3.37 6.57 -24.00
N ASN A 166 3.91 5.34 -24.09
CA ASN A 166 3.11 4.18 -24.57
C ASN A 166 3.20 2.86 -23.78
N SER A 167 3.58 2.86 -22.50
CA SER A 167 3.67 1.62 -21.71
C SER A 167 2.61 1.54 -20.60
N HIS A 168 2.13 0.33 -20.31
CA HIS A 168 1.26 0.07 -19.17
C HIS A 168 1.71 -1.21 -18.46
N ARG A 169 1.65 -1.19 -17.13
CA ARG A 169 2.06 -2.33 -16.31
C ARG A 169 1.00 -2.61 -15.24
N ASN A 170 0.47 -3.83 -15.28
CA ASN A 170 -0.30 -4.37 -14.17
C ASN A 170 0.68 -4.80 -13.08
N LEU A 171 0.53 -4.25 -11.89
CA LEU A 171 1.44 -4.51 -10.76
C LEU A 171 0.85 -5.54 -9.77
N SER A 172 -0.25 -6.20 -10.14
CA SER A 172 -1.10 -6.91 -9.19
C SER A 172 -0.43 -8.14 -8.56
N LYS A 173 -0.38 -8.15 -7.23
CA LYS A 173 -0.55 -9.35 -6.40
C LYS A 173 -1.60 -9.07 -5.32
N THR A 174 -2.57 -9.97 -5.25
CA THR A 174 -3.90 -9.80 -4.66
C THR A 174 -3.96 -9.84 -3.13
N ARG A 175 -2.87 -10.20 -2.45
CA ARG A 175 -2.76 -10.27 -0.98
C ARG A 175 -1.30 -10.06 -0.62
N GLN A 176 -0.97 -8.91 -0.06
CA GLN A 176 0.39 -8.65 0.41
C GLN A 176 0.40 -8.39 1.91
N PRO A 177 1.37 -8.97 2.65
CA PRO A 177 1.53 -8.71 4.07
C PRO A 177 1.95 -7.26 4.32
N VAL A 178 1.75 -6.76 5.55
CA VAL A 178 2.18 -5.42 5.96
C VAL A 178 3.69 -5.27 5.81
N GLY A 179 4.11 -4.24 5.07
CA GLY A 179 5.50 -3.92 4.81
C GLY A 179 5.67 -2.92 3.67
N ILE A 180 6.92 -2.71 3.28
CA ILE A 180 7.28 -1.97 2.07
C ILE A 180 7.42 -2.98 0.94
N PHE A 181 6.68 -2.76 -0.13
CA PHE A 181 6.78 -3.51 -1.36
C PHE A 181 7.33 -2.62 -2.46
N ASN A 182 8.30 -3.12 -3.22
CA ASN A 182 8.94 -2.37 -4.30
C ASN A 182 8.67 -3.06 -5.64
N GLU A 183 8.28 -2.26 -6.62
CA GLU A 183 8.17 -2.66 -8.01
C GLU A 183 9.08 -1.81 -8.87
N ILE A 184 9.72 -2.45 -9.85
CA ILE A 184 10.58 -1.76 -10.80
C ILE A 184 9.76 -1.44 -12.05
N LEU A 185 9.71 -0.15 -12.38
CA LEU A 185 9.16 0.35 -13.64
C LEU A 185 10.32 0.74 -14.54
N THR A 186 10.33 0.24 -15.78
CA THR A 186 11.37 0.56 -16.76
C THR A 186 10.80 1.50 -17.82
N PHE A 187 11.45 2.65 -18.00
CA PHE A 187 11.16 3.61 -19.07
C PHE A 187 12.19 3.42 -20.19
N SER A 188 11.71 3.05 -21.37
CA SER A 188 12.56 2.71 -22.53
C SER A 188 12.47 3.72 -23.68
N GLU A 189 11.53 4.66 -23.61
CA GLU A 189 11.30 5.63 -24.69
C GLU A 189 12.08 6.93 -24.44
N ASP A 190 12.75 7.40 -25.48
CA ASP A 190 13.61 8.58 -25.45
C ASP A 190 12.77 9.88 -25.47
N SER A 191 12.19 10.22 -24.31
CA SER A 191 11.42 11.44 -24.06
C SER A 191 12.06 12.21 -22.89
N PRO A 192 12.21 13.55 -22.94
CA PRO A 192 12.78 14.33 -21.83
C PRO A 192 12.02 14.14 -20.51
N PHE A 193 10.71 13.89 -20.61
CA PHE A 193 9.82 13.70 -19.48
C PHE A 193 8.94 12.47 -19.73
N ALA A 194 8.75 11.68 -18.67
CA ALA A 194 7.78 10.61 -18.64
C ALA A 194 6.86 10.77 -17.43
N LEU A 195 5.59 10.39 -17.59
CA LEU A 195 4.60 10.43 -16.52
C LEU A 195 4.24 9.01 -16.11
N ALA A 196 4.31 8.74 -14.80
CA ALA A 196 3.82 7.52 -14.20
C ALA A 196 2.54 7.81 -13.40
N ASN A 197 1.39 7.38 -13.92
CA ASN A 197 0.13 7.43 -13.19
C ASN A 197 -0.16 6.06 -12.58
N VAL A 198 -0.04 5.98 -11.25
CA VAL A 198 -0.26 4.76 -10.48
C VAL A 198 -1.62 4.86 -9.81
N THR A 199 -2.52 3.93 -10.12
CA THR A 199 -3.84 3.81 -9.47
C THR A 199 -3.92 2.50 -8.73
N CYS A 200 -4.28 2.55 -7.45
CA CYS A 200 -4.53 1.39 -6.61
C CYS A 200 -5.97 1.40 -6.11
N TRP A 201 -6.61 0.24 -6.05
CA TRP A 201 -7.99 0.11 -5.57
C TRP A 201 -8.20 -1.19 -4.78
N ASN A 202 -9.18 -1.14 -3.88
CA ASN A 202 -9.76 -2.28 -3.20
C ASN A 202 -11.29 -2.27 -3.39
N GLN A 203 -12.03 -3.09 -2.64
CA GLN A 203 -13.50 -3.17 -2.78
C GLN A 203 -14.25 -1.90 -2.34
N LEU A 204 -13.60 -0.99 -1.61
CA LEU A 204 -14.21 0.16 -0.95
C LEU A 204 -13.71 1.52 -1.49
N SER A 205 -12.44 1.60 -1.89
CA SER A 205 -11.77 2.87 -2.20
C SER A 205 -10.67 2.71 -3.25
N SER A 206 -10.26 3.84 -3.83
CA SER A 206 -9.16 3.93 -4.79
C SER A 206 -8.29 5.16 -4.50
N ILE A 207 -6.99 5.04 -4.73
CA ILE A 207 -6.04 6.15 -4.70
C ILE A 207 -5.27 6.22 -6.01
N THR A 208 -4.92 7.44 -6.43
CA THR A 208 -4.09 7.68 -7.61
C THR A 208 -2.96 8.62 -7.27
N ALA A 209 -1.74 8.28 -7.69
CA ALA A 209 -0.56 9.12 -7.58
C ALA A 209 0.06 9.32 -8.97
N ALA A 210 0.43 10.56 -9.26
CA ALA A 210 1.10 10.94 -10.50
C ALA A 210 2.54 11.32 -10.16
N TYR A 211 3.50 10.72 -10.87
CA TYR A 211 4.92 11.01 -10.70
C TYR A 211 5.56 11.42 -12.02
N TYR A 212 6.37 12.47 -11.95
CA TYR A 212 7.17 12.95 -13.08
C TYR A 212 8.57 12.34 -13.03
N VAL A 213 8.95 11.71 -14.13
CA VAL A 213 10.28 11.14 -14.34
C VAL A 213 11.02 12.01 -15.35
N ILE A 214 12.18 12.51 -14.95
CA ILE A 214 13.08 13.29 -15.79
C ILE A 214 14.14 12.33 -16.33
N LEU A 215 14.20 12.20 -17.65
CA LEU A 215 15.19 11.36 -18.31
C LEU A 215 16.44 12.19 -18.64
N GLN A 216 17.61 11.57 -18.52
CA GLN A 216 18.83 12.23 -18.96
C GLN A 216 18.91 12.20 -20.48
N GLN A 217 18.88 13.37 -21.12
CA GLN A 217 19.03 13.48 -22.57
C GLN A 217 20.50 13.50 -23.00
N ASN A 218 20.74 12.90 -24.17
CA ASN A 218 22.02 13.03 -24.87
C ASN A 218 22.30 14.49 -25.21
N ILE A 219 23.57 14.88 -25.12
CA ILE A 219 24.02 16.21 -25.51
C ILE A 219 24.17 16.26 -27.03
N THR A 220 23.47 17.18 -27.69
CA THR A 220 23.66 17.44 -29.13
C THR A 220 24.03 18.89 -29.38
N SER A 221 24.95 19.11 -30.33
CA SER A 221 25.31 20.43 -30.84
C SER A 221 25.75 21.40 -29.75
N LEU A 222 26.97 21.20 -29.25
CA LEU A 222 27.65 22.19 -28.42
C LEU A 222 28.01 23.39 -29.30
N TRP A 223 27.52 24.56 -28.95
CA TRP A 223 27.98 25.81 -29.51
C TRP A 223 28.53 26.70 -28.39
N PHE A 224 29.49 27.53 -28.77
CA PHE A 224 29.99 28.58 -27.91
C PHE A 224 30.09 29.86 -28.71
N ASN A 225 29.85 30.98 -28.05
CA ASN A 225 30.01 32.30 -28.64
C ASN A 225 30.90 33.14 -27.73
N SER A 226 31.78 33.91 -28.34
CA SER A 226 32.60 34.86 -27.60
C SER A 226 32.11 36.26 -27.94
N SER A 227 31.94 37.09 -26.91
CA SER A 227 31.68 38.53 -27.08
C SER A 227 32.69 39.21 -28.01
N GLN A 228 33.94 38.71 -28.04
CA GLN A 228 35.04 39.23 -28.85
C GLN A 228 36.00 38.10 -29.24
N THR A 229 36.53 38.12 -30.45
CA THR A 229 37.55 37.14 -30.91
C THR A 229 38.98 37.63 -30.67
N VAL A 230 39.15 38.93 -30.41
CA VAL A 230 40.42 39.57 -30.06
C VAL A 230 40.20 40.47 -28.86
N VAL A 231 40.96 40.23 -27.79
CA VAL A 231 40.80 40.95 -26.51
C VAL A 231 42.17 41.48 -26.09
N PRO A 232 42.29 42.79 -25.79
CA PRO A 232 43.54 43.34 -25.26
C PRO A 232 43.91 42.70 -23.92
N THR A 233 45.20 42.66 -23.60
CA THR A 233 45.65 42.20 -22.29
C THR A 233 45.00 42.99 -21.16
N ASN A 234 44.75 42.32 -20.03
CA ASN A 234 44.05 42.85 -18.86
C ASN A 234 42.60 43.33 -19.09
N HIS A 235 41.96 42.92 -20.19
CA HIS A 235 40.53 43.16 -20.40
C HIS A 235 39.72 41.88 -20.20
N THR A 236 38.46 42.07 -19.80
CA THR A 236 37.51 40.98 -19.62
C THR A 236 36.73 40.72 -20.91
N PHE A 237 36.49 39.45 -21.22
CA PHE A 237 35.52 39.05 -22.24
C PHE A 237 34.57 38.01 -21.68
N GLN A 238 33.46 37.84 -22.37
CA GLN A 238 32.43 36.86 -22.05
C GLN A 238 32.46 35.72 -23.06
N LEU A 239 32.31 34.50 -22.52
CA LEU A 239 32.05 33.29 -23.26
C LEU A 239 30.66 32.78 -22.88
N GLU A 240 29.84 32.57 -23.90
CA GLU A 240 28.55 31.92 -23.80
C GLU A 240 28.69 30.49 -24.32
N PHE A 241 28.07 29.55 -23.63
CA PHE A 241 28.01 28.14 -23.99
C PHE A 241 26.56 27.71 -23.98
N SER A 242 26.17 26.90 -24.95
CA SER A 242 24.86 26.28 -24.94
C SER A 242 24.86 25.02 -25.80
N VAL A 243 23.89 24.17 -25.53
CA VAL A 243 23.65 22.91 -26.24
C VAL A 243 22.27 22.96 -26.85
N THR A 244 22.07 22.35 -28.03
CA THR A 244 20.73 22.28 -28.64
C THR A 244 19.83 21.30 -27.89
N THR A 245 20.38 20.19 -27.42
CA THR A 245 19.70 19.27 -26.49
C THR A 245 20.72 18.73 -25.49
N GLY A 246 20.25 18.32 -24.31
CA GLY A 246 21.10 17.81 -23.23
C GLY A 246 20.57 18.23 -21.87
N SER A 247 20.79 17.40 -20.86
CA SER A 247 20.46 17.71 -19.46
C SER A 247 21.64 17.36 -18.57
N HIS A 248 21.74 17.98 -17.39
CA HIS A 248 22.82 17.70 -16.43
C HIS A 248 24.23 17.91 -17.02
N VAL A 249 24.39 19.01 -17.78
CA VAL A 249 25.61 19.31 -18.53
C VAL A 249 26.60 20.14 -17.69
N THR A 250 27.85 19.70 -17.67
CA THR A 250 28.98 20.46 -17.08
C THR A 250 30.07 20.64 -18.13
N TYR A 251 30.41 21.89 -18.41
CA TYR A 251 31.51 22.28 -19.30
C TYR A 251 32.82 22.35 -18.53
N GLN A 252 33.92 21.88 -19.14
CA GLN A 252 35.27 22.17 -18.66
C GLN A 252 36.02 22.97 -19.72
N ILE A 253 36.47 24.16 -19.35
CA ILE A 253 37.12 25.10 -20.24
C ILE A 253 38.61 25.12 -19.92
N ASN A 254 39.45 24.84 -20.91
CA ASN A 254 40.88 25.04 -20.80
C ASN A 254 41.22 26.45 -21.31
N LEU A 255 41.74 27.28 -20.41
CA LEU A 255 42.03 28.70 -20.67
C LEU A 255 43.38 28.91 -21.39
N GLY A 256 44.09 27.84 -21.78
CA GLY A 256 45.33 27.92 -22.55
C GLY A 256 46.57 28.28 -21.73
N ASN A 257 46.41 28.70 -20.48
CA ASN A 257 47.48 28.98 -19.51
C ASN A 257 47.73 27.80 -18.54
N GLY A 258 47.19 26.62 -18.86
CA GLY A 258 47.23 25.42 -17.99
C GLY A 258 46.15 25.38 -16.90
N SER A 259 45.39 26.46 -16.69
CA SER A 259 44.24 26.46 -15.79
C SER A 259 42.97 25.96 -16.48
N THR A 260 42.10 25.32 -15.70
CA THR A 260 40.78 24.89 -16.17
C THR A 260 39.68 25.45 -15.28
N SER A 261 38.55 25.79 -15.88
CA SER A 261 37.33 26.19 -15.18
C SER A 261 36.20 25.22 -15.49
N SER A 262 35.33 24.96 -14.51
CA SER A 262 34.14 24.10 -14.68
C SER A 262 32.88 24.91 -14.50
N VAL A 263 31.94 24.80 -15.44
CA VAL A 263 30.72 25.61 -15.46
C VAL A 263 29.53 24.75 -15.83
N THR A 264 28.41 24.96 -15.15
CA THR A 264 27.15 24.26 -15.43
C THR A 264 26.33 25.03 -16.45
N ASP A 265 25.51 24.32 -17.22
CA ASP A 265 24.61 24.92 -18.21
C ASP A 265 23.77 26.09 -17.65
N GLY A 266 23.61 27.14 -18.46
CA GLY A 266 22.92 28.38 -18.09
C GLY A 266 23.74 29.43 -17.31
N GLN A 267 25.04 29.21 -17.05
CA GLN A 267 25.91 30.21 -16.40
C GLN A 267 26.79 30.97 -17.39
N ILE A 268 26.85 32.31 -17.25
CA ILE A 268 27.74 33.20 -18.01
C ILE A 268 29.10 33.32 -17.29
N LEU A 269 30.19 33.11 -18.02
CA LEU A 269 31.55 33.34 -17.53
C LEU A 269 32.10 34.68 -17.98
N ALA A 270 32.64 35.45 -17.04
CA ALA A 270 33.47 36.62 -17.30
C ALA A 270 34.91 36.32 -16.86
N TRP A 271 35.89 36.50 -17.76
CA TRP A 271 37.29 36.18 -17.47
C TRP A 271 38.26 37.25 -18.02
N LYS A 272 39.39 37.48 -17.32
CA LYS A 272 40.39 38.52 -17.62
C LYS A 272 41.67 37.93 -18.21
N VAL A 273 42.04 38.34 -19.43
CA VAL A 273 43.21 37.81 -20.15
C VAL A 273 44.51 38.36 -19.58
N SER A 274 45.43 37.49 -19.14
CA SER A 274 46.74 37.91 -18.65
C SER A 274 47.88 37.86 -19.69
N ARG A 275 47.83 36.97 -20.71
CA ARG A 275 48.75 36.86 -21.88
C ARG A 275 48.08 36.12 -23.07
N TYR A 276 48.74 36.06 -24.24
CA TYR A 276 48.28 35.38 -25.48
C TYR A 276 47.55 34.06 -25.20
N LEU A 277 46.38 33.88 -25.81
CA LEU A 277 45.42 32.85 -25.44
C LEU A 277 45.16 31.87 -26.59
N MET A 278 45.28 30.58 -26.31
CA MET A 278 44.68 29.51 -27.11
C MET A 278 43.60 28.83 -26.24
N LEU A 279 42.33 29.08 -26.54
CA LEU A 279 41.21 28.44 -25.86
C LEU A 279 40.93 27.08 -26.49
N ALA A 280 40.85 26.05 -25.65
CA ALA A 280 40.30 24.76 -26.04
C ALA A 280 39.15 24.43 -25.09
N VAL A 281 37.96 24.24 -25.65
CA VAL A 281 36.80 23.77 -24.89
C VAL A 281 36.72 22.28 -25.11
N THR A 282 36.79 21.52 -24.03
CA THR A 282 36.65 20.06 -24.10
C THR A 282 35.46 19.67 -23.25
N LEU A 283 34.45 19.07 -23.88
CA LEU A 283 33.33 18.48 -23.15
C LEU A 283 33.88 17.30 -22.34
N LYS A 284 34.19 17.52 -21.05
CA LYS A 284 34.85 16.51 -20.23
C LYS A 284 33.89 15.50 -19.62
N ARG A 285 32.60 15.82 -19.45
CA ARG A 285 31.61 14.91 -18.84
C ARG A 285 30.18 15.43 -19.02
N ALA A 286 29.30 14.62 -19.60
CA ALA A 286 27.96 14.47 -19.07
C ALA A 286 28.14 13.66 -17.78
N VAL A 287 27.89 14.26 -16.62
CA VAL A 287 28.01 13.52 -15.36
C VAL A 287 26.76 12.66 -15.25
N LEU A 288 26.85 11.39 -15.67
CA LEU A 288 26.23 10.32 -14.89
C LEU A 288 26.79 10.51 -13.48
N VAL A 289 25.93 10.85 -12.52
CA VAL A 289 26.32 11.01 -11.12
C VAL A 289 26.17 9.65 -10.44
N PRO A 290 27.22 8.82 -10.30
CA PRO A 290 27.23 7.79 -9.29
C PRO A 290 27.79 8.38 -7.99
N LYS A 291 27.04 8.24 -6.90
CA LYS A 291 27.62 7.99 -5.58
C LYS A 291 26.92 6.80 -4.97
#